data_AF-I2GVM3-F1
#
_entry.id   AF-I2GVM3-F1
#
_cell.length_a   1.000
_cell.length_b   1.000
_cell.length_c   1.000
_cell.angle_alpha   90.00
_cell.angle_beta   90.00
_cell.angle_gamma   90.00
#
_symmetry.space_group_name_H-M   'P 1'
#
loop_
_entity.id
_entity.type
_entity.pdbx_description
1 polymer ?
#
loop_
_entity_poly.entity_id
_entity_poly.type
_entity_poly.pdbx_seq_one_letter_code
_entity_poly.pdbx_strand_id
1 'polypeptide(L)'
;MIEKNHVYKRKKNNIFSLTLLLFLVALFFIYNRTPFSNTNTLYEPFKCPAYDLIIGNDPTHIADNLIYNNSLRNDTIRKLSNLVKIPTEIYDDFNNPSQVWDDPNWEPFKRLHEQLEIDFPLIWSNLQIEKINNFSILITWQGTITDLRPIMFAAHQDVVPVVRETWSNWKYPPFSGHFDGQYLWGRGAFDDKNMLVGILQSLEYMLSSEPDFQPSRTIIVALGFDEEASGRYGAKYLNDVLLKRYGQYGIYSIMDEGVLGLRTVEDVLVASPSIGEKGYLNLNIDINTPGGHSSVPPDHTSIGIASTLIHEMELNKFDPTFTPINPMSTFYQCVAEYSPTMDSNLKFDFANAFNNEKSNANVLNYLVNTDRKIEYLFRTSKAFDMINGGVKANALPEYVSILLNSRISVDSSLNVTLTNFINHAESVAKHYDLGLIFEDKILLEKTESGYINMTIAVGFEPAPISPNNEVWKEFASTIKGFYQKIVLPRKFNDSNTELVITPSIMPANTDTAKYWNLTRNIYRFQPGFTDEETMLSIHSVNERVDIDIVMEVIGFVYDYILVSNNNDIK
;
A
#
# COMPACT_ATOMS: atom_id res chain seq x y z
N MET A 1 -54.51 48.32 7.50
CA MET A 1 -54.34 47.95 8.92
C MET A 1 -54.48 46.44 9.02
N ILE A 2 -53.41 45.73 9.44
CA ILE A 2 -53.36 44.69 10.50
C ILE A 2 -54.43 43.56 10.41
N GLU A 3 -54.22 42.24 10.52
CA GLU A 3 -53.10 41.31 10.75
C GLU A 3 -53.63 39.85 10.56
N LYS A 4 -52.70 38.90 10.34
CA LYS A 4 -52.65 37.48 10.81
C LYS A 4 -53.80 36.48 10.50
N ASN A 5 -53.44 35.40 9.79
CA ASN A 5 -53.28 34.04 10.37
C ASN A 5 -53.06 32.99 9.26
N HIS A 6 -51.94 32.27 9.28
CA HIS A 6 -51.87 30.82 9.01
C HIS A 6 -50.41 30.31 8.97
N VAL A 7 -49.94 29.68 10.04
CA VAL A 7 -48.94 28.59 9.98
C VAL A 7 -49.18 27.67 11.17
N TYR A 8 -49.59 26.42 10.95
CA TYR A 8 -49.23 25.25 11.78
C TYR A 8 -49.84 23.96 11.18
N LYS A 9 -49.05 23.20 10.42
CA LYS A 9 -49.09 21.72 10.33
C LYS A 9 -48.09 21.22 9.26
N ARG A 10 -46.87 20.89 9.69
CA ARG A 10 -45.99 19.90 9.03
C ARG A 10 -44.78 19.63 9.94
N LYS A 11 -44.91 18.70 10.89
CA LYS A 11 -43.78 18.22 11.70
C LYS A 11 -43.90 16.78 12.21
N LYS A 12 -44.77 15.95 11.61
CA LYS A 12 -45.06 14.59 12.13
C LYS A 12 -44.63 13.41 11.25
N ASN A 13 -44.16 13.62 10.01
CA ASN A 13 -43.84 12.50 9.11
C ASN A 13 -42.34 12.16 8.97
N ASN A 14 -41.42 12.99 9.47
CA ASN A 14 -39.97 12.68 9.36
C ASN A 14 -39.45 11.77 10.49
N ILE A 15 -40.15 11.68 11.61
CA ILE A 15 -39.69 10.88 12.76
C ILE A 15 -39.87 9.38 12.49
N PHE A 16 -40.95 8.98 11.82
CA PHE A 16 -41.23 7.56 11.51
C PHE A 16 -40.32 6.98 10.41
N SER A 17 -39.85 7.81 9.48
CA SER A 17 -38.90 7.38 8.44
C SER A 17 -37.47 7.22 8.98
N LEU A 18 -37.10 8.03 9.99
CA LEU A 18 -35.76 8.01 10.57
C LEU A 18 -35.61 6.86 11.58
N THR A 19 -36.66 6.52 12.34
CA THR A 19 -36.66 5.36 13.23
C THR A 19 -36.62 4.04 12.47
N LEU A 20 -37.27 3.94 11.30
CA LEU A 20 -37.23 2.73 10.48
C LEU A 20 -35.84 2.53 9.83
N LEU A 21 -35.17 3.62 9.43
CA LEU A 21 -33.81 3.59 8.90
C LEU A 21 -32.78 3.23 9.99
N LEU A 22 -32.92 3.80 11.20
CA LEU A 22 -32.10 3.43 12.37
C LEU A 22 -32.32 1.99 12.82
N PHE A 23 -33.53 1.44 12.69
CA PHE A 23 -33.83 0.05 13.03
C PHE A 23 -33.28 -0.94 11.98
N LEU A 24 -33.30 -0.59 10.70
CA LEU A 24 -32.70 -1.39 9.63
C LEU A 24 -31.17 -1.34 9.65
N VAL A 25 -30.58 -0.18 9.97
CA VAL A 25 -29.14 -0.04 10.21
C VAL A 25 -28.73 -0.81 11.47
N ALA A 26 -29.49 -0.72 12.56
CA ALA A 26 -29.25 -1.52 13.76
C ALA A 26 -29.42 -3.02 13.52
N LEU A 27 -30.37 -3.47 12.68
CA LEU A 27 -30.49 -4.88 12.31
C LEU A 27 -29.38 -5.36 11.38
N PHE A 28 -28.89 -4.51 10.46
CA PHE A 28 -27.68 -4.79 9.67
C PHE A 28 -26.44 -4.88 10.58
N PHE A 29 -26.36 -4.04 11.62
CA PHE A 29 -25.32 -4.10 12.64
C PHE A 29 -25.53 -5.22 13.66
N ILE A 30 -26.72 -5.74 13.91
CA ILE A 30 -26.93 -6.93 14.76
C ILE A 30 -26.61 -8.19 13.97
N TYR A 31 -26.87 -8.21 12.66
CA TYR A 31 -26.45 -9.29 11.76
C TYR A 31 -24.92 -9.31 11.56
N ASN A 32 -24.26 -8.14 11.57
CA ASN A 32 -22.79 -8.00 11.59
C ASN A 32 -22.18 -7.88 13.00
N ARG A 33 -23.01 -7.88 14.05
CA ARG A 33 -22.66 -8.12 15.46
C ARG A 33 -23.23 -9.47 15.88
N THR A 34 -23.02 -10.50 15.07
CA THR A 34 -22.41 -11.64 15.72
C THR A 34 -21.12 -11.08 16.33
N PRO A 35 -20.94 -11.14 17.67
CA PRO A 35 -19.58 -11.21 18.15
C PRO A 35 -18.91 -12.25 17.28
N PHE A 36 -17.68 -12.04 16.81
CA PHE A 36 -16.86 -13.20 16.56
C PHE A 36 -16.99 -14.00 17.85
N SER A 37 -17.80 -15.06 17.78
CA SER A 37 -17.90 -16.01 18.84
C SER A 37 -16.44 -16.34 19.10
N ASN A 38 -15.96 -16.08 20.30
CA ASN A 38 -14.85 -16.83 20.86
C ASN A 38 -15.32 -18.29 20.85
N THR A 39 -15.37 -18.90 19.67
CA THR A 39 -14.99 -20.28 19.57
C THR A 39 -13.59 -20.25 20.12
N ASN A 40 -13.38 -20.90 21.27
CA ASN A 40 -12.06 -21.34 21.68
C ASN A 40 -11.56 -22.31 20.59
N THR A 41 -11.25 -21.79 19.41
CA THR A 41 -10.53 -22.48 18.36
C THR A 41 -9.12 -22.55 18.88
N LEU A 42 -8.85 -23.64 19.59
CA LEU A 42 -7.49 -24.06 19.85
C LEU A 42 -6.84 -24.25 18.48
N TYR A 43 -5.89 -23.39 18.14
CA TYR A 43 -5.06 -23.57 16.96
C TYR A 43 -4.14 -24.77 17.22
N GLU A 44 -3.89 -25.60 16.23
CA GLU A 44 -2.79 -26.56 16.33
C GLU A 44 -1.47 -25.81 16.57
N PRO A 45 -0.45 -26.45 17.16
CA PRO A 45 0.89 -25.86 17.24
C PRO A 45 1.30 -25.34 15.86
N PHE A 46 1.74 -24.08 15.80
CA PHE A 46 2.04 -23.46 14.53
C PHE A 46 3.10 -24.26 13.77
N LYS A 47 2.86 -24.45 12.48
CA LYS A 47 3.84 -24.95 11.54
C LYS A 47 3.82 -24.07 10.30
N CYS A 48 5.00 -23.61 9.91
CA CYS A 48 5.15 -22.79 8.73
C CYS A 48 4.67 -23.55 7.49
N PRO A 49 3.84 -22.93 6.63
CA PRO A 49 3.38 -23.56 5.40
C PRO A 49 4.53 -23.96 4.48
N ALA A 50 4.45 -25.16 3.92
CA ALA A 50 5.33 -25.62 2.87
C ALA A 50 4.65 -25.47 1.51
N TYR A 51 5.45 -25.11 0.49
CA TYR A 51 5.00 -24.92 -0.88
C TYR A 51 5.82 -25.78 -1.83
N ASP A 52 5.17 -26.20 -2.92
CA ASP A 52 5.78 -26.98 -3.98
C ASP A 52 6.73 -26.10 -4.82
N LEU A 53 7.54 -26.74 -5.66
CA LEU A 53 8.39 -26.05 -6.63
C LEU A 53 7.69 -26.11 -7.98
N ILE A 54 7.04 -25.01 -8.36
CA ILE A 54 6.32 -24.90 -9.64
C ILE A 54 7.04 -23.90 -10.54
N ILE A 55 7.20 -24.25 -11.81
CA ILE A 55 7.85 -23.45 -12.85
C ILE A 55 7.05 -23.65 -14.14
N GLY A 56 6.85 -22.57 -14.89
CA GLY A 56 6.06 -22.53 -16.10
C GLY A 56 6.80 -23.01 -17.34
N ASN A 57 8.14 -22.95 -17.34
CA ASN A 57 9.00 -23.41 -18.42
C ASN A 57 10.26 -24.13 -17.90
N ASP A 58 11.14 -24.58 -18.81
CA ASP A 58 12.49 -25.03 -18.49
C ASP A 58 13.25 -23.94 -17.71
N PRO A 59 13.74 -24.22 -16.49
CA PRO A 59 14.49 -23.24 -15.69
C PRO A 59 15.70 -22.66 -16.44
N THR A 60 16.35 -23.48 -17.29
CA THR A 60 17.52 -23.03 -18.06
C THR A 60 17.12 -22.06 -19.17
N HIS A 61 15.93 -22.24 -19.77
CA HIS A 61 15.40 -21.30 -20.75
C HIS A 61 15.17 -19.92 -20.12
N ILE A 62 14.55 -19.86 -18.94
CA ILE A 62 14.30 -18.58 -18.26
C ILE A 62 15.61 -17.94 -17.81
N ALA A 63 16.51 -18.72 -17.22
CA ALA A 63 17.81 -18.22 -16.77
C ALA A 63 18.62 -17.62 -17.93
N ASP A 64 18.82 -18.37 -19.02
CA ASP A 64 19.73 -17.98 -20.09
C ASP A 64 19.16 -16.91 -21.02
N ASN A 65 17.85 -16.93 -21.26
CA ASN A 65 17.22 -16.03 -22.22
C ASN A 65 16.61 -14.77 -21.61
N LEU A 66 16.24 -14.81 -20.33
CA LEU A 66 15.62 -13.67 -19.63
C LEU A 66 16.60 -13.07 -18.61
N ILE A 67 17.02 -13.82 -17.60
CA ILE A 67 17.78 -13.28 -16.45
C ILE A 67 19.22 -12.88 -16.82
N TYR A 68 19.94 -13.78 -17.50
CA TYR A 68 21.37 -13.64 -17.79
C TYR A 68 21.65 -13.22 -19.25
N ASN A 69 20.61 -12.90 -20.02
CA ASN A 69 20.77 -12.46 -21.40
C ASN A 69 21.25 -11.00 -21.47
N ASN A 70 22.51 -10.81 -21.89
CA ASN A 70 23.11 -9.47 -21.98
C ASN A 70 22.41 -8.54 -22.97
N SER A 71 21.85 -9.07 -24.07
CA SER A 71 21.14 -8.25 -25.05
C SER A 71 19.84 -7.71 -24.46
N LEU A 72 19.05 -8.59 -23.84
CA LEU A 72 17.81 -8.20 -23.16
C LEU A 72 18.11 -7.23 -22.03
N ARG A 73 19.11 -7.52 -21.18
CA ARG A 73 19.54 -6.65 -20.09
C ARG A 73 19.91 -5.24 -20.57
N ASN A 74 20.72 -5.12 -21.62
CA ASN A 74 21.11 -3.81 -22.14
C ASN A 74 19.91 -3.05 -22.73
N ASP A 75 18.98 -3.75 -23.36
CA ASP A 75 17.74 -3.17 -23.85
C ASP A 75 16.84 -2.69 -22.69
N THR A 76 16.68 -3.50 -21.64
CA THR A 76 15.96 -3.14 -20.40
C THR A 76 16.55 -1.90 -19.74
N ILE A 77 17.88 -1.84 -19.57
CA ILE A 77 18.58 -0.66 -19.01
C ILE A 77 18.27 0.58 -19.82
N ARG A 78 18.32 0.48 -21.16
CA ARG A 78 18.04 1.60 -22.06
C ARG A 78 16.60 2.08 -21.92
N LYS A 79 15.62 1.18 -21.89
CA LYS A 79 14.20 1.51 -21.74
C LYS A 79 13.89 2.13 -20.38
N LEU A 80 14.40 1.54 -19.29
CA LEU A 80 14.24 2.12 -17.96
C LEU A 80 14.91 3.51 -17.87
N SER A 81 16.11 3.66 -18.43
CA SER A 81 16.80 4.96 -18.51
C SER A 81 15.99 5.99 -19.28
N ASN A 82 15.34 5.61 -20.39
CA ASN A 82 14.46 6.50 -21.15
C ASN A 82 13.27 6.97 -20.32
N LEU A 83 12.63 6.06 -19.58
CA LEU A 83 11.48 6.36 -18.73
C LEU A 83 11.86 7.24 -17.52
N VAL A 84 13.00 6.99 -16.88
CA VAL A 84 13.52 7.80 -15.76
C VAL A 84 13.87 9.24 -16.20
N LYS A 85 14.25 9.45 -17.47
CA LYS A 85 14.50 10.81 -18.01
C LYS A 85 13.23 11.67 -18.17
N ILE A 86 12.05 11.07 -18.01
CA ILE A 86 10.77 11.76 -18.15
C ILE A 86 10.20 12.05 -16.75
N PRO A 87 10.17 13.32 -16.31
CA PRO A 87 9.76 13.69 -14.95
C PRO A 87 8.23 13.70 -14.83
N THR A 88 7.64 12.53 -14.61
CA THR A 88 6.21 12.34 -14.35
C THR A 88 5.85 12.66 -12.90
N GLU A 89 6.32 13.82 -12.41
CA GLU A 89 6.10 14.26 -11.04
C GLU A 89 4.62 14.56 -10.80
N ILE A 90 4.05 14.02 -9.71
CA ILE A 90 2.66 14.28 -9.30
C ILE A 90 2.61 14.98 -7.94
N TYR A 91 1.60 15.81 -7.73
CA TYR A 91 1.35 16.49 -6.45
C TYR A 91 -0.10 16.26 -5.99
N ASP A 92 -0.33 16.38 -4.68
CA ASP A 92 -1.65 16.13 -4.05
C ASP A 92 -2.78 17.03 -4.58
N ASP A 93 -2.47 18.18 -5.16
CA ASP A 93 -3.41 19.19 -5.67
C ASP A 93 -3.66 19.12 -7.19
N PHE A 94 -3.10 18.11 -7.88
CA PHE A 94 -3.34 17.95 -9.31
C PHE A 94 -4.82 17.72 -9.62
N ASN A 95 -5.31 18.40 -10.66
CA ASN A 95 -6.70 18.30 -11.09
C ASN A 95 -6.93 17.05 -11.93
N ASN A 96 -8.15 16.53 -11.93
CA ASN A 96 -8.50 15.40 -12.80
C ASN A 96 -8.23 15.74 -14.30
N PRO A 97 -7.40 14.97 -15.02
CA PRO A 97 -7.03 15.27 -16.40
C PRO A 97 -8.20 15.24 -17.39
N SER A 98 -9.29 14.55 -17.07
CA SER A 98 -10.52 14.59 -17.90
C SER A 98 -11.28 15.93 -17.80
N GLN A 99 -10.99 16.75 -16.78
CA GLN A 99 -11.65 18.04 -16.55
C GLN A 99 -10.81 19.22 -17.06
N VAL A 100 -9.49 19.08 -17.13
CA VAL A 100 -8.56 20.14 -17.55
C VAL A 100 -7.60 19.59 -18.60
N TRP A 101 -7.98 19.70 -19.87
CA TRP A 101 -7.29 19.03 -20.99
C TRP A 101 -5.95 19.68 -21.38
N ASP A 102 -5.80 20.99 -21.16
CA ASP A 102 -4.61 21.77 -21.51
C ASP A 102 -3.74 22.14 -20.28
N ASP A 103 -3.77 21.32 -19.23
CA ASP A 103 -2.88 21.52 -18.09
C ASP A 103 -1.45 21.05 -18.45
N PRO A 104 -0.44 21.95 -18.48
CA PRO A 104 0.93 21.58 -18.81
C PRO A 104 1.56 20.58 -17.82
N ASN A 105 0.98 20.43 -16.62
CA ASN A 105 1.40 19.43 -15.65
C ASN A 105 1.28 17.99 -16.17
N TRP A 106 0.39 17.75 -17.15
CA TRP A 106 0.22 16.43 -17.76
C TRP A 106 1.12 16.17 -18.98
N GLU A 107 1.92 17.15 -19.41
CA GLU A 107 2.79 17.01 -20.58
C GLU A 107 3.87 15.91 -20.43
N PRO A 108 4.52 15.73 -19.26
CA PRO A 108 5.44 14.62 -19.07
C PRO A 108 4.81 13.24 -19.29
N PHE A 109 3.53 13.06 -18.93
CA PHE A 109 2.82 11.80 -19.16
C PHE A 109 2.57 11.54 -20.64
N LYS A 110 2.25 12.57 -21.44
CA LYS A 110 2.14 12.40 -22.91
C LYS A 110 3.47 11.90 -23.50
N ARG A 111 4.58 12.53 -23.12
CA ARG A 111 5.93 12.10 -23.53
C ARG A 111 6.26 10.69 -23.07
N LEU A 112 5.86 10.33 -21.85
CA LEU A 112 6.06 8.97 -21.32
C LEU A 112 5.34 7.95 -22.22
N HIS A 113 4.09 8.20 -22.58
CA HIS A 113 3.32 7.30 -23.44
C HIS A 113 3.94 7.17 -24.84
N GLU A 114 4.42 8.27 -25.43
CA GLU A 114 5.16 8.23 -26.71
C GLU A 114 6.43 7.38 -26.60
N GLN A 115 7.17 7.54 -25.50
CA GLN A 115 8.38 6.77 -25.25
C GLN A 115 8.09 5.28 -25.05
N LEU A 116 6.98 4.94 -24.37
CA LEU A 116 6.54 3.56 -24.18
C LEU A 116 6.19 2.88 -25.52
N GLU A 117 5.49 3.56 -26.42
CA GLU A 117 5.16 3.03 -27.75
C GLU A 117 6.43 2.79 -28.60
N ILE A 118 7.44 3.65 -28.44
CA ILE A 118 8.75 3.48 -29.10
C ILE A 118 9.52 2.29 -28.51
N ASP A 119 9.50 2.13 -27.18
CA ASP A 119 10.30 1.14 -26.48
C ASP A 119 9.68 -0.27 -26.47
N PHE A 120 8.35 -0.37 -26.62
CA PHE A 120 7.60 -1.63 -26.63
C PHE A 120 6.69 -1.78 -27.85
N PRO A 121 7.25 -1.75 -29.08
CA PRO A 121 6.46 -1.70 -30.30
C PRO A 121 5.57 -2.93 -30.49
N LEU A 122 5.98 -4.13 -30.06
CA LEU A 122 5.18 -5.34 -30.26
C LEU A 122 3.94 -5.34 -29.38
N ILE A 123 4.02 -4.83 -28.15
CA ILE A 123 2.84 -4.63 -27.31
C ILE A 123 1.81 -3.75 -28.01
N TRP A 124 2.23 -2.58 -28.50
CA TRP A 124 1.32 -1.62 -29.15
C TRP A 124 0.77 -2.12 -30.49
N SER A 125 1.50 -2.97 -31.21
CA SER A 125 1.04 -3.53 -32.49
C SER A 125 0.20 -4.79 -32.38
N ASN A 126 0.31 -5.55 -31.29
CA ASN A 126 -0.32 -6.87 -31.16
C ASN A 126 -1.37 -6.98 -30.04
N LEU A 127 -1.33 -6.09 -29.04
CA LEU A 127 -2.25 -6.15 -27.90
C LEU A 127 -3.28 -5.00 -27.93
N GLN A 128 -4.36 -5.16 -27.19
CA GLN A 128 -5.36 -4.10 -27.04
C GLN A 128 -4.88 -3.08 -26.00
N ILE A 129 -4.76 -1.82 -26.41
CA ILE A 129 -4.35 -0.70 -25.55
C ILE A 129 -5.52 0.28 -25.40
N GLU A 130 -5.88 0.60 -24.16
CA GLU A 130 -6.90 1.59 -23.83
C GLU A 130 -6.32 2.68 -22.93
N LYS A 131 -6.54 3.95 -23.28
CA LYS A 131 -6.27 5.07 -22.38
C LYS A 131 -7.50 5.36 -21.52
N ILE A 132 -7.38 5.16 -20.22
CA ILE A 132 -8.46 5.41 -19.24
C ILE A 132 -8.16 6.72 -18.52
N ASN A 133 -9.18 7.59 -18.43
CA ASN A 133 -9.02 8.93 -17.85
C ASN A 133 -7.79 9.70 -18.40
N ASN A 134 -7.59 9.59 -19.72
CA ASN A 134 -6.48 10.15 -20.50
C ASN A 134 -5.10 9.50 -20.32
N PHE A 135 -4.67 9.23 -19.08
CA PHE A 135 -3.28 8.84 -18.78
C PHE A 135 -3.10 7.46 -18.15
N SER A 136 -4.15 6.78 -17.67
CA SER A 136 -4.01 5.37 -17.32
C SER A 136 -3.90 4.54 -18.59
N ILE A 137 -3.03 3.55 -18.59
CA ILE A 137 -2.89 2.60 -19.70
C ILE A 137 -3.42 1.24 -19.24
N LEU A 138 -4.42 0.72 -19.95
CA LEU A 138 -4.91 -0.64 -19.78
C LEU A 138 -4.51 -1.46 -21.01
N ILE A 139 -3.67 -2.47 -20.79
CA ILE A 139 -3.20 -3.40 -21.82
C ILE A 139 -3.92 -4.73 -21.61
N THR A 140 -4.51 -5.28 -22.66
CA THR A 140 -5.20 -6.57 -22.62
C THR A 140 -4.61 -7.52 -23.66
N TRP A 141 -4.02 -8.63 -23.18
CA TRP A 141 -3.69 -9.79 -24.01
C TRP A 141 -4.80 -10.81 -23.85
N GLN A 142 -5.67 -10.88 -24.87
CA GLN A 142 -6.89 -11.67 -24.82
C GLN A 142 -6.59 -13.17 -24.69
N GLY A 143 -7.20 -13.83 -23.69
CA GLY A 143 -7.09 -15.27 -23.52
C GLY A 143 -7.98 -16.05 -24.49
N THR A 144 -7.59 -17.29 -24.79
CA THR A 144 -8.37 -18.21 -25.64
C THR A 144 -9.63 -18.77 -24.98
N ILE A 145 -9.67 -18.83 -23.64
CA ILE A 145 -10.80 -19.34 -22.86
C ILE A 145 -11.49 -18.16 -22.15
N THR A 146 -12.67 -17.80 -22.63
CA THR A 146 -13.39 -16.57 -22.20
C THR A 146 -13.94 -16.62 -20.78
N ASP A 147 -14.15 -17.81 -20.23
CA ASP A 147 -14.74 -18.01 -18.90
C ASP A 147 -13.70 -17.96 -17.77
N LEU A 148 -12.41 -17.95 -18.12
CA LEU A 148 -11.35 -17.81 -17.14
C LEU A 148 -11.18 -16.36 -16.72
N ARG A 149 -11.14 -16.15 -15.41
CA ARG A 149 -10.83 -14.83 -14.83
C ARG A 149 -9.40 -14.43 -15.21
N PRO A 150 -9.19 -13.18 -15.66
CA PRO A 150 -7.86 -12.70 -16.04
C PRO A 150 -6.89 -12.65 -14.85
N ILE A 151 -5.60 -12.79 -15.13
CA ILE A 151 -4.55 -12.31 -14.22
C ILE A 151 -4.25 -10.85 -14.54
N MET A 152 -3.91 -10.08 -13.50
CA MET A 152 -3.62 -8.66 -13.64
C MET A 152 -2.28 -8.32 -12.99
N PHE A 153 -1.45 -7.59 -13.73
CA PHE A 153 -0.25 -6.93 -13.23
C PHE A 153 -0.53 -5.44 -13.15
N ALA A 154 -0.20 -4.83 -12.01
CA ALA A 154 -0.30 -3.40 -11.77
C ALA A 154 1.10 -2.80 -11.56
N ALA A 155 1.23 -1.55 -11.96
CA ALA A 155 2.38 -0.68 -11.73
C ALA A 155 1.91 0.77 -11.94
N HIS A 156 2.71 1.76 -11.55
CA HIS A 156 2.37 3.17 -11.76
C HIS A 156 3.43 3.92 -12.57
N GLN A 157 3.03 5.08 -13.12
CA GLN A 157 3.82 5.87 -14.07
C GLN A 157 4.44 7.11 -13.44
N ASP A 158 3.77 7.62 -12.40
CA ASP A 158 4.12 8.82 -11.69
C ASP A 158 5.29 8.62 -10.74
N VAL A 159 5.79 9.73 -10.20
CA VAL A 159 6.85 9.74 -9.21
C VAL A 159 6.62 10.87 -8.23
N VAL A 160 7.09 10.75 -6.99
CA VAL A 160 7.12 11.90 -6.09
C VAL A 160 8.02 13.03 -6.61
N PRO A 161 7.67 14.30 -6.32
CA PRO A 161 8.46 15.44 -6.75
C PRO A 161 9.89 15.44 -6.21
N VAL A 162 10.82 16.03 -6.96
CA VAL A 162 12.19 16.27 -6.50
C VAL A 162 12.42 17.74 -6.20
N VAL A 163 12.47 18.05 -4.91
CA VAL A 163 12.73 19.39 -4.37
C VAL A 163 14.04 19.95 -4.95
N ARG A 164 13.98 21.11 -5.60
CA ARG A 164 15.11 21.69 -6.36
C ARG A 164 16.35 21.92 -5.50
N GLU A 165 16.15 22.28 -4.25
CA GLU A 165 17.19 22.53 -3.25
C GLU A 165 18.00 21.26 -2.92
N THR A 166 17.44 20.07 -3.19
CA THR A 166 18.13 18.80 -2.94
C THR A 166 18.98 18.34 -4.12
N TRP A 167 18.89 18.96 -5.30
CA TRP A 167 19.56 18.49 -6.52
C TRP A 167 21.07 18.33 -6.37
N SER A 168 21.73 19.19 -5.57
CA SER A 168 23.16 19.07 -5.28
C SER A 168 23.54 17.87 -4.41
N ASN A 169 22.57 17.27 -3.72
CA ASN A 169 22.77 16.09 -2.87
C ASN A 169 22.62 14.78 -3.66
N TRP A 170 22.15 14.86 -4.90
CA TRP A 170 22.08 13.72 -5.79
C TRP A 170 23.46 13.45 -6.42
N LYS A 171 23.93 12.21 -6.33
CA LYS A 171 25.16 11.72 -6.97
C LYS A 171 25.09 11.86 -8.50
N TYR A 172 23.92 11.57 -9.07
CA TYR A 172 23.59 11.82 -10.47
C TYR A 172 22.26 12.57 -10.54
N PRO A 173 22.06 13.48 -11.52
CA PRO A 173 20.82 14.26 -11.58
C PRO A 173 19.57 13.38 -11.53
N PRO A 174 18.50 13.80 -10.82
CA PRO A 174 17.34 12.97 -10.50
C PRO A 174 16.66 12.36 -11.73
N PHE A 175 16.67 13.05 -12.87
CA PHE A 175 16.07 12.58 -14.12
C PHE A 175 17.13 12.30 -15.20
N SER A 176 18.32 11.84 -14.80
CA SER A 176 19.38 11.47 -15.75
C SER A 176 19.22 10.06 -16.31
N GLY A 177 18.58 9.15 -15.57
CA GLY A 177 18.53 7.72 -15.91
C GLY A 177 19.92 7.11 -16.05
N HIS A 178 20.87 7.52 -15.21
CA HIS A 178 22.28 7.13 -15.33
C HIS A 178 22.49 5.70 -14.84
N PHE A 179 23.10 4.85 -15.67
CA PHE A 179 23.53 3.51 -15.27
C PHE A 179 25.03 3.50 -14.99
N ASP A 180 25.43 3.09 -13.78
CA ASP A 180 26.84 3.11 -13.35
C ASP A 180 27.56 1.76 -13.47
N GLY A 181 26.91 0.77 -14.08
CA GLY A 181 27.42 -0.60 -14.24
C GLY A 181 26.74 -1.61 -13.33
N GLN A 182 26.06 -1.17 -12.27
CA GLN A 182 25.25 -2.02 -11.40
C GLN A 182 23.87 -1.41 -11.18
N TYR A 183 23.83 -0.13 -10.79
CA TYR A 183 22.60 0.55 -10.45
C TYR A 183 22.18 1.50 -11.56
N LEU A 184 20.87 1.56 -11.82
CA LEU A 184 20.28 2.67 -12.56
C LEU A 184 19.77 3.72 -11.57
N TRP A 185 20.25 4.95 -11.71
CA TRP A 185 20.00 6.05 -10.80
C TRP A 185 18.99 7.04 -11.37
N GLY A 186 18.09 7.49 -10.50
CA GLY A 186 17.13 8.54 -10.76
C GLY A 186 15.80 8.33 -10.05
N ARG A 187 15.02 9.39 -9.95
CA ARG A 187 13.66 9.34 -9.39
C ARG A 187 12.78 8.46 -10.26
N GLY A 188 12.12 7.49 -9.64
CA GLY A 188 11.32 6.46 -10.29
C GLY A 188 12.12 5.27 -10.80
N ALA A 189 13.43 5.21 -10.55
CA ALA A 189 14.21 4.04 -10.90
C ALA A 189 13.79 2.81 -10.10
N PHE A 190 13.40 2.98 -8.84
CA PHE A 190 12.92 1.90 -7.97
C PHE A 190 11.40 1.94 -7.75
N ASP A 191 10.79 3.12 -7.75
CA ASP A 191 9.37 3.31 -7.43
C ASP A 191 8.67 4.20 -8.48
N ASP A 192 8.01 3.64 -9.50
CA ASP A 192 7.80 2.20 -9.77
C ASP A 192 8.08 1.84 -11.24
N LYS A 193 8.91 2.65 -11.92
CA LYS A 193 9.17 2.45 -13.36
C LYS A 193 9.96 1.17 -13.63
N ASN A 194 10.68 0.63 -12.66
CA ASN A 194 11.30 -0.70 -12.73
C ASN A 194 10.25 -1.82 -12.89
N MET A 195 9.19 -1.85 -12.09
CA MET A 195 8.13 -2.85 -12.21
C MET A 195 7.39 -2.67 -13.52
N LEU A 196 7.04 -1.43 -13.86
CA LEU A 196 6.42 -1.10 -15.15
C LEU A 196 7.25 -1.64 -16.32
N VAL A 197 8.54 -1.30 -16.38
CA VAL A 197 9.43 -1.77 -17.44
C VAL A 197 9.59 -3.29 -17.40
N GLY A 198 9.71 -3.90 -16.21
CA GLY A 198 9.86 -5.34 -16.07
C GLY A 198 8.66 -6.12 -16.58
N ILE A 199 7.45 -5.67 -16.25
CA ILE A 199 6.19 -6.27 -16.74
C ILE A 199 6.10 -6.13 -18.27
N LEU A 200 6.29 -4.94 -18.82
CA LEU A 200 6.20 -4.71 -20.26
C LEU A 200 7.31 -5.46 -21.03
N GLN A 201 8.53 -5.48 -20.50
CA GLN A 201 9.64 -6.18 -21.15
C GLN A 201 9.44 -7.70 -21.16
N SER A 202 8.76 -8.26 -20.16
CA SER A 202 8.33 -9.66 -20.14
C SER A 202 7.34 -9.96 -21.27
N LEU A 203 6.30 -9.15 -21.44
CA LEU A 203 5.32 -9.33 -22.51
C LEU A 203 5.93 -9.11 -23.91
N GLU A 204 6.75 -8.07 -24.07
CA GLU A 204 7.47 -7.78 -25.32
C GLU A 204 8.40 -8.94 -25.69
N TYR A 205 9.08 -9.55 -24.70
CA TYR A 205 9.87 -10.76 -24.91
C TYR A 205 9.00 -11.92 -25.40
N MET A 206 7.89 -12.22 -24.73
CA MET A 206 6.99 -13.32 -25.13
C MET A 206 6.46 -13.13 -26.56
N LEU A 207 6.00 -11.92 -26.90
CA LEU A 207 5.52 -11.59 -28.25
C LEU A 207 6.61 -11.75 -29.32
N SER A 208 7.87 -11.49 -29.00
CA SER A 208 8.98 -11.60 -29.95
C SER A 208 9.55 -13.02 -30.07
N SER A 209 9.63 -13.74 -28.95
CA SER A 209 10.37 -15.00 -28.84
C SER A 209 9.47 -16.23 -28.85
N GLU A 210 8.17 -16.07 -28.60
CA GLU A 210 7.17 -17.12 -28.55
C GLU A 210 5.98 -16.82 -29.47
N PRO A 211 6.17 -16.76 -30.79
CA PRO A 211 5.13 -16.35 -31.74
C PRO A 211 3.89 -17.26 -31.74
N ASP A 212 4.02 -18.49 -31.22
CA ASP A 212 2.93 -19.46 -31.12
C ASP A 212 2.22 -19.43 -29.74
N PHE A 213 2.73 -18.64 -28.78
CA PHE A 213 2.12 -18.53 -27.47
C PHE A 213 0.87 -17.65 -27.53
N GLN A 214 -0.26 -18.22 -27.10
CA GLN A 214 -1.49 -17.49 -26.80
C GLN A 214 -1.96 -17.91 -25.41
N PRO A 215 -2.21 -16.96 -24.50
CA PRO A 215 -2.58 -17.33 -23.14
C PRO A 215 -3.99 -17.96 -23.09
N SER A 216 -4.18 -18.92 -22.20
CA SER A 216 -5.47 -19.57 -21.90
C SER A 216 -6.44 -18.56 -21.29
N ARG A 217 -6.00 -17.89 -20.23
CA ARG A 217 -6.71 -16.79 -19.56
C ARG A 217 -6.25 -15.45 -20.11
N THR A 218 -7.09 -14.44 -19.95
CA THR A 218 -6.70 -13.07 -20.34
C THR A 218 -5.63 -12.53 -19.40
N ILE A 219 -4.65 -11.82 -19.94
CA ILE A 219 -3.63 -11.09 -19.16
C ILE A 219 -3.95 -9.60 -19.25
N ILE A 220 -3.98 -8.94 -18.10
CA ILE A 220 -4.22 -7.50 -17.98
C ILE A 220 -2.97 -6.84 -17.40
N VAL A 221 -2.55 -5.72 -17.98
CA VAL A 221 -1.62 -4.79 -17.34
C VAL A 221 -2.35 -3.47 -17.13
N ALA A 222 -2.39 -3.00 -15.89
CA ALA A 222 -3.04 -1.75 -15.51
C ALA A 222 -2.00 -0.77 -14.96
N LEU A 223 -1.75 0.30 -15.71
CA LEU A 223 -0.76 1.32 -15.37
C LEU A 223 -1.45 2.58 -14.84
N GLY A 224 -1.34 2.80 -13.53
CA GLY A 224 -1.76 4.04 -12.86
C GLY A 224 -0.91 5.25 -13.27
N PHE A 225 -1.32 6.46 -12.89
CA PHE A 225 -0.56 7.69 -13.17
C PHE A 225 -0.61 8.72 -12.03
N ASP A 226 -1.20 8.35 -10.89
CA ASP A 226 -1.33 9.23 -9.73
C ASP A 226 -1.29 8.44 -8.41
N GLU A 227 -0.59 7.29 -8.37
CA GLU A 227 -0.44 6.45 -7.18
C GLU A 227 0.12 7.29 -6.02
N GLU A 228 1.17 8.07 -6.29
CA GLU A 228 1.88 8.91 -5.32
C GLU A 228 1.02 10.09 -4.84
N ALA A 229 -0.14 10.30 -5.48
CA ALA A 229 -1.22 11.22 -5.08
C ALA A 229 -2.54 10.47 -4.76
N SER A 230 -2.41 9.25 -4.22
CA SER A 230 -3.46 8.34 -3.71
C SER A 230 -4.33 7.62 -4.76
N GLY A 231 -3.90 7.54 -6.02
CA GLY A 231 -4.55 6.76 -7.08
C GLY A 231 -6.00 7.18 -7.37
N ARG A 232 -6.32 8.48 -7.23
CA ARG A 232 -7.69 9.02 -7.26
C ARG A 232 -8.28 9.06 -8.67
N TYR A 233 -7.41 9.19 -9.68
CA TYR A 233 -7.76 9.44 -11.07
C TYR A 233 -7.27 8.33 -12.01
N GLY A 234 -6.20 7.63 -11.64
CA GLY A 234 -5.66 6.49 -12.36
C GLY A 234 -6.31 5.17 -11.92
N ALA A 235 -5.80 4.58 -10.84
CA ALA A 235 -6.28 3.28 -10.36
C ALA A 235 -7.77 3.23 -10.06
N LYS A 236 -8.35 4.31 -9.51
CA LYS A 236 -9.79 4.34 -9.30
C LYS A 236 -10.59 4.21 -10.61
N TYR A 237 -10.17 4.85 -11.69
CA TYR A 237 -10.88 4.77 -12.96
C TYR A 237 -10.62 3.44 -13.68
N LEU A 238 -9.39 2.91 -13.60
CA LEU A 238 -9.06 1.55 -14.03
C LEU A 238 -9.97 0.53 -13.34
N ASN A 239 -10.12 0.65 -12.02
CA ASN A 239 -11.02 -0.18 -11.23
C ASN A 239 -12.46 -0.11 -11.73
N ASP A 240 -13.00 1.09 -11.95
CA ASP A 240 -14.38 1.27 -12.39
C ASP A 240 -14.63 0.62 -13.78
N VAL A 241 -13.65 0.69 -14.69
CA VAL A 241 -13.69 -0.01 -15.99
C VAL A 241 -13.63 -1.52 -15.85
N LEU A 242 -12.67 -2.03 -15.06
CA LEU A 242 -12.46 -3.46 -14.86
C LEU A 242 -13.63 -4.11 -14.12
N LEU A 243 -14.18 -3.44 -13.10
CA LEU A 243 -15.35 -3.91 -12.37
C LEU A 243 -16.58 -3.99 -13.27
N LYS A 244 -16.75 -3.01 -14.18
CA LYS A 244 -17.82 -3.07 -15.18
C LYS A 244 -17.63 -4.21 -16.17
N ARG A 245 -16.38 -4.52 -16.54
CA ARG A 245 -16.03 -5.52 -17.56
C ARG A 245 -16.11 -6.95 -17.03
N TYR A 246 -15.59 -7.19 -15.82
CA TYR A 246 -15.43 -8.54 -15.25
C TYR A 246 -16.32 -8.80 -14.03
N GLY A 247 -16.96 -7.77 -13.47
CA GLY A 247 -17.78 -7.88 -12.27
C GLY A 247 -16.96 -7.95 -10.98
N GLN A 248 -17.66 -7.99 -9.85
CA GLN A 248 -17.06 -8.11 -8.53
C GLN A 248 -16.35 -9.47 -8.40
N TYR A 249 -15.11 -9.47 -7.93
CA TYR A 249 -14.25 -10.66 -7.85
C TYR A 249 -13.97 -11.35 -9.19
N GLY A 250 -14.12 -10.59 -10.29
CA GLY A 250 -13.94 -11.03 -11.67
C GLY A 250 -12.49 -11.22 -12.11
N ILE A 251 -11.50 -10.77 -11.32
CA ILE A 251 -10.06 -10.97 -11.59
C ILE A 251 -9.54 -12.17 -10.78
N TYR A 252 -8.68 -12.99 -11.37
CA TYR A 252 -8.13 -14.19 -10.73
C TYR A 252 -7.15 -13.83 -9.62
N SER A 253 -6.13 -13.04 -9.95
CA SER A 253 -5.14 -12.48 -9.05
C SER A 253 -4.65 -11.13 -9.55
N ILE A 254 -4.19 -10.30 -8.62
CA ILE A 254 -3.49 -9.05 -8.90
C ILE A 254 -2.09 -9.16 -8.29
N MET A 255 -1.06 -8.93 -9.09
CA MET A 255 0.29 -8.65 -8.63
C MET A 255 0.56 -7.15 -8.82
N ASP A 256 1.00 -6.48 -7.77
CA ASP A 256 1.33 -5.05 -7.77
C ASP A 256 2.73 -4.84 -7.18
N GLU A 257 3.19 -3.59 -7.19
CA GLU A 257 4.41 -3.17 -6.51
C GLU A 257 4.44 -3.69 -5.07
N GLY A 258 5.63 -3.93 -4.55
CA GLY A 258 5.77 -4.40 -3.18
C GLY A 258 7.18 -4.32 -2.67
N VAL A 259 7.30 -4.48 -1.35
CA VAL A 259 8.59 -4.42 -0.69
C VAL A 259 9.31 -5.76 -0.75
N LEU A 260 10.38 -5.80 -1.54
CA LEU A 260 11.43 -6.84 -1.60
C LEU A 260 10.99 -8.30 -1.75
N GLY A 261 11.44 -8.91 -2.84
CA GLY A 261 11.16 -10.29 -3.18
C GLY A 261 11.88 -11.28 -2.27
N LEU A 262 13.12 -10.97 -1.86
CA LEU A 262 13.91 -11.78 -0.94
C LEU A 262 14.66 -10.94 0.11
N ARG A 263 14.68 -11.45 1.34
CA ARG A 263 15.46 -10.89 2.44
C ARG A 263 15.93 -11.96 3.41
N THR A 264 16.98 -11.66 4.19
CA THR A 264 17.41 -12.51 5.30
C THR A 264 16.96 -11.88 6.63
N VAL A 265 16.27 -12.64 7.47
CA VAL A 265 15.85 -12.22 8.81
C VAL A 265 16.19 -13.33 9.80
N GLU A 266 16.94 -13.03 10.87
CA GLU A 266 17.39 -14.03 11.85
C GLU A 266 18.08 -15.26 11.19
N ASP A 267 18.93 -14.99 10.20
CA ASP A 267 19.62 -15.98 9.34
C ASP A 267 18.70 -16.91 8.53
N VAL A 268 17.42 -16.58 8.41
CA VAL A 268 16.45 -17.27 7.54
C VAL A 268 16.30 -16.48 6.25
N LEU A 269 16.50 -17.15 5.11
CA LEU A 269 16.19 -16.59 3.80
C LEU A 269 14.68 -16.69 3.55
N VAL A 270 14.04 -15.55 3.35
CA VAL A 270 12.59 -15.43 3.25
C VAL A 270 12.19 -14.72 1.96
N ALA A 271 11.18 -15.26 1.27
CA ALA A 271 10.39 -14.53 0.27
C ALA A 271 9.03 -14.19 0.88
N SER A 272 8.65 -12.92 0.86
CA SER A 272 7.45 -12.50 1.60
C SER A 272 6.55 -11.53 0.84
N PRO A 273 5.75 -12.02 -0.12
CA PRO A 273 4.70 -11.21 -0.73
C PRO A 273 3.78 -10.60 0.33
N SER A 274 3.50 -9.31 0.18
CA SER A 274 2.58 -8.59 1.04
C SER A 274 1.15 -8.87 0.61
N ILE A 275 0.36 -9.45 1.52
CA ILE A 275 -1.02 -9.87 1.28
C ILE A 275 -2.05 -8.95 1.96
N GLY A 276 -1.59 -7.83 2.50
CA GLY A 276 -2.40 -6.83 3.17
C GLY A 276 -1.61 -5.53 3.35
N GLU A 277 -2.33 -4.47 3.71
CA GLU A 277 -1.76 -3.15 3.96
C GLU A 277 -2.40 -2.55 5.20
N LYS A 278 -1.65 -1.68 5.85
CA LYS A 278 -2.18 -0.86 6.93
C LYS A 278 -3.23 0.11 6.38
N GLY A 279 -4.18 0.48 7.23
CA GLY A 279 -5.13 1.55 6.93
C GLY A 279 -4.44 2.91 7.04
N TYR A 280 -5.15 3.96 6.66
CA TYR A 280 -4.61 5.31 6.63
C TYR A 280 -5.60 6.31 7.19
N LEU A 281 -5.08 7.31 7.91
CA LEU A 281 -5.84 8.45 8.39
C LEU A 281 -4.95 9.70 8.40
N ASN A 282 -5.40 10.74 7.71
CA ASN A 282 -5.01 12.13 7.91
C ASN A 282 -6.17 12.86 8.58
N LEU A 283 -5.90 13.41 9.77
CA LEU A 283 -6.87 14.08 10.61
C LEU A 283 -6.42 15.51 10.85
N ASN A 284 -7.20 16.49 10.40
CA ASN A 284 -7.01 17.88 10.76
C ASN A 284 -7.62 18.14 12.14
N ILE A 285 -6.87 18.84 12.98
CA ILE A 285 -7.29 19.26 14.31
C ILE A 285 -7.08 20.76 14.42
N ASP A 286 -8.18 21.50 14.47
CA ASP A 286 -8.20 22.95 14.56
C ASP A 286 -8.62 23.39 15.96
N ILE A 287 -7.80 24.20 16.61
CA ILE A 287 -8.06 24.76 17.93
C ILE A 287 -8.36 26.25 17.76
N ASN A 288 -9.60 26.63 18.06
CA ASN A 288 -10.10 28.00 17.96
C ASN A 288 -10.28 28.57 19.36
N THR A 289 -9.63 29.68 19.67
CA THR A 289 -9.72 30.37 20.97
C THR A 289 -9.87 31.88 20.76
N PRO A 290 -10.36 32.64 21.75
CA PRO A 290 -10.31 34.09 21.71
C PRO A 290 -8.87 34.61 21.51
N GLY A 291 -8.75 35.68 20.73
CA GLY A 291 -7.50 36.41 20.54
C GLY A 291 -7.30 37.46 21.63
N GLY A 292 -6.27 38.29 21.46
CA GLY A 292 -6.02 39.37 22.40
C GLY A 292 -4.60 39.92 22.33
N HIS A 293 -4.31 40.86 23.24
CA HIS A 293 -2.99 41.48 23.34
C HIS A 293 -2.10 40.69 24.30
N SER A 294 -0.85 40.43 23.90
CA SER A 294 0.08 39.60 24.69
C SER A 294 0.47 40.18 26.06
N SER A 295 0.10 41.43 26.39
CA SER A 295 0.36 42.02 27.71
C SER A 295 -0.59 41.54 28.81
N VAL A 296 -1.73 40.94 28.44
CA VAL A 296 -2.70 40.36 29.36
C VAL A 296 -3.18 39.03 28.76
N PRO A 297 -2.31 38.00 28.73
CA PRO A 297 -2.69 36.71 28.19
C PRO A 297 -3.62 35.95 29.14
N PRO A 298 -4.46 35.02 28.63
CA PRO A 298 -5.05 33.98 29.46
C PRO A 298 -3.96 33.03 29.97
N ASP A 299 -4.30 32.15 30.92
CA ASP A 299 -3.36 31.16 31.47
C ASP A 299 -2.78 30.24 30.37
N HIS A 300 -3.57 29.94 29.33
CA HIS A 300 -3.14 29.14 28.19
C HIS A 300 -3.57 29.75 26.85
N THR A 301 -2.63 29.84 25.93
CA THR A 301 -2.90 30.20 24.52
C THR A 301 -3.33 28.97 23.73
N SER A 302 -3.94 29.16 22.56
CA SER A 302 -4.24 28.05 21.63
C SER A 302 -3.01 27.19 21.31
N ILE A 303 -1.81 27.79 21.20
CA ILE A 303 -0.55 27.04 21.00
C ILE A 303 -0.23 26.19 22.24
N GLY A 304 -0.44 26.71 23.44
CA GLY A 304 -0.26 25.94 24.68
C GLY A 304 -1.23 24.76 24.77
N ILE A 305 -2.50 24.98 24.41
CA ILE A 305 -3.53 23.93 24.38
C ILE A 305 -3.20 22.86 23.33
N ALA A 306 -2.79 23.28 22.13
CA ALA A 306 -2.29 22.40 21.07
C ALA A 306 -1.13 21.53 21.56
N SER A 307 -0.16 22.14 22.25
CA SER A 307 0.98 21.43 22.82
C SER A 307 0.55 20.36 23.83
N THR A 308 -0.45 20.64 24.67
CA THR A 308 -1.00 19.64 25.61
C THR A 308 -1.64 18.48 24.87
N LEU A 309 -2.47 18.77 23.85
CA LEU A 309 -3.12 17.73 23.05
C LEU A 309 -2.12 16.81 22.35
N ILE A 310 -1.13 17.41 21.69
CA ILE A 310 -0.05 16.67 21.02
C ILE A 310 0.69 15.80 22.03
N HIS A 311 1.11 16.40 23.16
CA HIS A 311 1.86 15.69 24.20
C HIS A 311 1.08 14.50 24.78
N GLU A 312 -0.20 14.70 25.13
CA GLU A 312 -1.06 13.62 25.63
C GLU A 312 -1.22 12.50 24.61
N MET A 313 -1.44 12.84 23.34
CA MET A 313 -1.54 11.84 22.29
C MET A 313 -0.21 11.09 22.09
N GLU A 314 0.93 11.77 22.05
CA GLU A 314 2.24 11.12 21.83
C GLU A 314 2.65 10.17 22.97
N LEU A 315 2.33 10.52 24.22
CA LEU A 315 2.61 9.66 25.37
C LEU A 315 1.85 8.31 25.33
N ASN A 316 0.66 8.30 24.74
CA ASN A 316 -0.25 7.15 24.78
C ASN A 316 -0.15 6.28 23.52
N LYS A 317 0.91 5.50 23.33
CA LYS A 317 1.02 4.59 22.17
C LYS A 317 -0.16 3.61 22.09
N PHE A 318 -0.58 3.25 20.88
CA PHE A 318 -1.49 2.11 20.68
C PHE A 318 -0.79 0.83 21.12
N ASP A 319 -1.55 -0.06 21.76
CA ASP A 319 -1.07 -1.37 22.17
C ASP A 319 -0.73 -2.22 20.93
N PRO A 320 0.39 -2.95 20.96
CA PRO A 320 0.72 -3.88 19.90
C PRO A 320 -0.11 -5.16 19.99
N THR A 321 -0.39 -5.77 18.85
CA THR A 321 -1.15 -7.01 18.73
C THR A 321 -0.37 -8.06 17.96
N PHE A 322 -0.39 -9.31 18.43
CA PHE A 322 0.16 -10.46 17.71
C PHE A 322 -0.95 -11.50 17.54
N THR A 323 -1.56 -11.53 16.36
CA THR A 323 -2.82 -12.26 16.11
C THR A 323 -2.75 -12.98 14.77
N PRO A 324 -3.58 -14.02 14.54
CA PRO A 324 -3.64 -14.68 13.23
C PRO A 324 -4.21 -13.80 12.12
N ILE A 325 -4.78 -12.63 12.44
CA ILE A 325 -5.28 -11.67 11.45
C ILE A 325 -4.11 -10.92 10.79
N ASN A 326 -3.05 -10.63 11.55
CA ASN A 326 -1.88 -9.92 11.04
C ASN A 326 -0.91 -10.88 10.33
N PRO A 327 -0.71 -10.77 9.00
CA PRO A 327 0.25 -11.61 8.27
C PRO A 327 1.67 -11.56 8.83
N MET A 328 2.07 -10.44 9.45
CA MET A 328 3.39 -10.35 10.09
C MET A 328 3.54 -11.29 11.29
N SER A 329 2.45 -11.70 11.95
CA SER A 329 2.54 -12.73 12.97
C SER A 329 2.96 -14.08 12.38
N THR A 330 2.34 -14.50 11.26
CA THR A 330 2.76 -15.71 10.53
C THR A 330 4.18 -15.58 9.98
N PHE A 331 4.56 -14.40 9.47
CA PHE A 331 5.93 -14.11 9.04
C PHE A 331 6.93 -14.46 10.14
N TYR A 332 6.78 -13.90 11.33
CA TYR A 332 7.74 -14.10 12.42
C TYR A 332 7.65 -15.48 13.07
N GLN A 333 6.48 -16.15 13.06
CA GLN A 333 6.41 -17.56 13.45
C GLN A 333 7.22 -18.45 12.52
N CYS A 334 7.14 -18.24 11.20
CA CYS A 334 7.96 -18.94 10.21
C CYS A 334 9.45 -18.66 10.39
N VAL A 335 9.83 -17.39 10.59
CA VAL A 335 11.23 -17.02 10.88
C VAL A 335 11.72 -17.72 12.15
N ALA A 336 10.93 -17.73 13.22
CA ALA A 336 11.30 -18.39 14.48
C ALA A 336 11.49 -19.91 14.32
N GLU A 337 10.61 -20.58 13.56
CA GLU A 337 10.71 -22.02 13.30
C GLU A 337 12.03 -22.39 12.62
N TYR A 338 12.42 -21.63 11.59
CA TYR A 338 13.61 -21.91 10.77
C TYR A 338 14.90 -21.23 11.24
N SER A 339 14.84 -20.25 12.14
CA SER A 339 16.03 -19.52 12.58
C SER A 339 17.04 -20.44 13.25
N PRO A 340 18.31 -20.51 12.81
CA PRO A 340 19.32 -21.33 13.47
C PRO A 340 19.81 -20.72 14.80
N THR A 341 19.59 -19.42 15.01
CA THR A 341 20.17 -18.63 16.10
C THR A 341 19.19 -18.27 17.20
N MET A 342 17.88 -18.32 16.93
CA MET A 342 16.85 -17.94 17.91
C MET A 342 16.77 -18.93 19.10
N ASP A 343 16.67 -18.38 20.31
CA ASP A 343 16.54 -19.14 21.57
C ASP A 343 15.34 -20.10 21.56
N SER A 344 15.52 -21.31 22.09
CA SER A 344 14.50 -22.36 22.05
C SER A 344 13.21 -22.00 22.81
N ASN A 345 13.30 -21.23 23.89
CA ASN A 345 12.10 -20.79 24.62
C ASN A 345 11.33 -19.74 23.81
N LEU A 346 12.06 -18.83 23.14
CA LEU A 346 11.43 -17.86 22.26
C LEU A 346 10.75 -18.53 21.06
N LYS A 347 11.40 -19.55 20.46
CA LYS A 347 10.76 -20.37 19.42
C LYS A 347 9.48 -21.06 19.91
N PHE A 348 9.53 -21.62 21.13
CA PHE A 348 8.35 -22.19 21.76
C PHE A 348 7.25 -21.15 21.95
N ASP A 349 7.60 -19.93 22.39
CA ASP A 349 6.65 -18.85 22.55
C ASP A 349 6.02 -18.44 21.20
N PHE A 350 6.80 -18.30 20.13
CA PHE A 350 6.26 -18.05 18.78
C PHE A 350 5.30 -19.15 18.33
N ALA A 351 5.65 -20.42 18.51
CA ALA A 351 4.83 -21.55 18.08
C ALA A 351 3.47 -21.63 18.81
N ASN A 352 3.38 -21.06 20.03
CA ASN A 352 2.21 -21.13 20.89
C ASN A 352 1.49 -19.78 21.10
N ALA A 353 1.99 -18.69 20.51
CA ALA A 353 1.54 -17.33 20.76
C ALA A 353 0.04 -17.10 20.51
N PHE A 354 -0.60 -17.82 19.58
CA PHE A 354 -2.03 -17.68 19.32
C PHE A 354 -2.93 -18.41 20.34
N ASN A 355 -2.38 -19.35 21.10
CA ASN A 355 -3.12 -20.14 22.09
C ASN A 355 -2.74 -19.83 23.54
N ASN A 356 -1.66 -19.07 23.76
CA ASN A 356 -1.10 -18.82 25.09
C ASN A 356 -0.76 -17.34 25.26
N GLU A 357 -1.48 -16.67 26.16
CA GLU A 357 -1.31 -15.23 26.42
C GLU A 357 0.10 -14.86 26.91
N LYS A 358 0.74 -15.73 27.70
CA LYS A 358 2.10 -15.47 28.20
C LYS A 358 3.12 -15.55 27.07
N SER A 359 3.02 -16.58 26.22
CA SER A 359 3.85 -16.71 25.03
C SER A 359 3.62 -15.55 24.06
N ASN A 360 2.37 -15.12 23.88
CA ASN A 360 2.02 -13.95 23.09
C ASN A 360 2.71 -12.68 23.61
N ALA A 361 2.61 -12.43 24.93
CA ALA A 361 3.24 -11.27 25.56
C ALA A 361 4.77 -11.30 25.45
N ASN A 362 5.40 -12.47 25.60
CA ASN A 362 6.84 -12.65 25.42
C ASN A 362 7.27 -12.32 23.98
N VAL A 363 6.53 -12.83 22.99
CA VAL A 363 6.76 -12.56 21.56
C VAL A 363 6.61 -11.08 21.24
N LEU A 364 5.53 -10.45 21.69
CA LEU A 364 5.31 -9.02 21.50
C LEU A 364 6.44 -8.20 22.13
N ASN A 365 6.83 -8.53 23.37
CA ASN A 365 7.92 -7.85 24.05
C ASN A 365 9.25 -8.01 23.31
N TYR A 366 9.54 -9.19 22.76
CA TYR A 366 10.73 -9.38 21.91
C TYR A 366 10.66 -8.46 20.68
N LEU A 367 9.59 -8.57 19.86
CA LEU A 367 9.47 -7.87 18.59
C LEU A 367 9.51 -6.34 18.72
N VAL A 368 8.82 -5.77 19.70
CA VAL A 368 8.75 -4.30 19.89
C VAL A 368 10.06 -3.71 20.42
N ASN A 369 10.93 -4.53 21.01
CA ASN A 369 12.25 -4.11 21.47
C ASN A 369 13.37 -4.47 20.49
N THR A 370 13.10 -5.23 19.42
CA THR A 370 14.09 -5.56 18.38
C THR A 370 14.43 -4.35 17.52
N ASP A 371 13.43 -3.72 16.91
CA ASP A 371 13.63 -2.56 16.03
C ASP A 371 12.34 -1.74 15.93
N ARG A 372 12.46 -0.42 15.75
CA ARG A 372 11.30 0.48 15.67
C ARG A 372 10.45 0.25 14.41
N LYS A 373 11.06 -0.14 13.29
CA LYS A 373 10.34 -0.54 12.07
C LYS A 373 9.48 -1.78 12.36
N ILE A 374 9.98 -2.72 13.16
CA ILE A 374 9.24 -3.92 13.57
C ILE A 374 8.10 -3.57 14.53
N GLU A 375 8.32 -2.68 15.51
CA GLU A 375 7.29 -2.23 16.47
C GLU A 375 6.00 -1.82 15.74
N TYR A 376 6.11 -1.03 14.66
CA TYR A 376 4.97 -0.49 13.93
C TYR A 376 4.33 -1.45 12.91
N LEU A 377 4.86 -2.65 12.74
CA LEU A 377 4.16 -3.72 12.02
C LEU A 377 3.02 -4.35 12.86
N PHE A 378 3.08 -4.18 14.18
CA PHE A 378 2.15 -4.79 15.12
C PHE A 378 1.25 -3.78 15.83
N ARG A 379 1.29 -2.49 15.47
CA ARG A 379 0.42 -1.47 16.07
C ARG A 379 0.07 -0.34 15.13
N THR A 380 -0.97 0.40 15.47
CA THR A 380 -1.30 1.68 14.82
C THR A 380 -0.23 2.73 15.15
N SER A 381 0.27 3.43 14.12
CA SER A 381 1.19 4.55 14.31
C SER A 381 0.42 5.87 14.45
N LYS A 382 1.10 6.90 14.92
CA LYS A 382 0.64 8.29 14.85
C LYS A 382 1.84 9.20 14.73
N ALA A 383 1.73 10.24 13.92
CA ALA A 383 2.72 11.26 13.71
C ALA A 383 2.01 12.61 13.53
N PHE A 384 2.56 13.67 14.12
CA PHE A 384 2.10 15.04 13.93
C PHE A 384 3.04 15.72 12.96
N ASP A 385 2.60 15.84 11.70
CA ASP A 385 3.51 16.20 10.60
C ASP A 385 3.49 17.70 10.30
N MET A 386 2.35 18.38 10.56
CA MET A 386 2.21 19.82 10.33
C MET A 386 1.54 20.52 11.51
N ILE A 387 2.04 21.70 11.86
CA ILE A 387 1.42 22.61 12.82
C ILE A 387 1.52 24.06 12.31
N ASN A 388 0.42 24.79 12.36
CA ASN A 388 0.34 26.20 11.95
C ASN A 388 -0.35 27.01 13.04
N GLY A 389 0.21 28.17 13.42
CA GLY A 389 -0.39 29.05 14.43
C GLY A 389 0.41 30.32 14.70
N GLY A 390 -0.31 31.40 15.05
CA GLY A 390 0.28 32.72 15.33
C GLY A 390 0.58 33.54 14.07
N VAL A 391 0.50 34.88 14.20
CA VAL A 391 0.68 35.80 13.07
C VAL A 391 1.78 36.84 13.33
N LYS A 392 1.89 37.34 14.58
CA LYS A 392 2.91 38.31 14.99
C LYS A 392 3.14 38.26 16.50
N ALA A 393 4.27 38.80 16.96
CA ALA A 393 4.77 38.65 18.34
C ALA A 393 3.83 39.20 19.45
N ASN A 394 2.98 40.18 19.16
CA ASN A 394 2.16 40.86 20.16
C ASN A 394 0.64 40.59 20.04
N ALA A 395 0.26 39.55 19.30
CA ALA A 395 -1.13 39.11 19.17
C ALA A 395 -1.24 37.64 19.59
N LEU A 396 -2.18 37.35 20.49
CA LEU A 396 -2.49 35.99 20.88
C LEU A 396 -3.11 35.24 19.69
N PRO A 397 -2.68 34.00 19.38
CA PRO A 397 -3.22 33.26 18.26
C PRO A 397 -4.68 32.86 18.51
N GLU A 398 -5.55 33.19 17.56
CA GLU A 398 -6.97 32.81 17.57
C GLU A 398 -7.21 31.40 17.02
N TYR A 399 -6.23 30.88 16.30
CA TYR A 399 -6.32 29.65 15.53
C TYR A 399 -4.98 28.93 15.49
N VAL A 400 -5.03 27.62 15.76
CA VAL A 400 -3.93 26.67 15.55
C VAL A 400 -4.49 25.47 14.78
N SER A 401 -3.81 25.05 13.73
CA SER A 401 -4.16 23.87 12.93
C SER A 401 -3.05 22.84 13.00
N ILE A 402 -3.42 21.57 13.13
CA ILE A 402 -2.52 20.44 13.25
C ILE A 402 -2.97 19.34 12.28
N LEU A 403 -2.03 18.75 11.53
CA LEU A 403 -2.27 17.52 10.76
C LEU A 403 -1.67 16.33 11.50
N LEU A 404 -2.51 15.37 11.87
CA LEU A 404 -2.12 14.07 12.41
C LEU A 404 -2.22 13.01 11.31
N ASN A 405 -1.11 12.32 11.03
CA ASN A 405 -1.09 11.11 10.20
C ASN A 405 -1.10 9.85 11.07
N SER A 406 -1.80 8.81 10.64
CA SER A 406 -1.83 7.51 11.29
C SER A 406 -1.89 6.37 10.28
N ARG A 407 -0.99 5.38 10.44
CA ARG A 407 -1.07 4.08 9.73
C ARG A 407 -1.73 3.06 10.65
N ILE A 408 -2.94 2.63 10.30
CA ILE A 408 -3.83 1.81 11.13
C ILE A 408 -3.40 0.34 11.03
N SER A 409 -3.22 -0.33 12.17
CA SER A 409 -2.91 -1.77 12.20
C SER A 409 -3.97 -2.58 11.46
N VAL A 410 -3.55 -3.65 10.78
CA VAL A 410 -4.45 -4.59 10.08
C VAL A 410 -5.44 -5.29 11.02
N ASP A 411 -5.12 -5.36 12.31
CA ASP A 411 -5.99 -5.90 13.36
C ASP A 411 -6.95 -4.85 13.96
N SER A 412 -6.94 -3.62 13.43
CA SER A 412 -7.73 -2.50 13.93
C SER A 412 -8.65 -1.94 12.85
N SER A 413 -9.26 -0.79 13.12
CA SER A 413 -10.13 -0.09 12.15
C SER A 413 -10.01 1.41 12.29
N LEU A 414 -10.39 2.10 11.23
CA LEU A 414 -10.50 3.57 11.20
C LEU A 414 -11.35 4.08 12.37
N ASN A 415 -12.46 3.42 12.66
CA ASN A 415 -13.35 3.82 13.75
C ASN A 415 -12.69 3.70 15.14
N VAL A 416 -11.92 2.63 15.39
CA VAL A 416 -11.19 2.45 16.66
C VAL A 416 -10.13 3.53 16.83
N THR A 417 -9.37 3.83 15.77
CA THR A 417 -8.35 4.88 15.78
C THR A 417 -8.95 6.27 15.98
N LEU A 418 -10.02 6.61 15.27
CA LEU A 418 -10.72 7.89 15.44
C LEU A 418 -11.28 8.04 16.85
N THR A 419 -11.90 6.98 17.39
CA THR A 419 -12.43 7.00 18.77
C THR A 419 -11.33 7.29 19.79
N ASN A 420 -10.15 6.69 19.62
CA ASN A 420 -9.00 6.98 20.48
C ASN A 420 -8.60 8.46 20.42
N PHE A 421 -8.47 9.03 19.23
CA PHE A 421 -8.09 10.44 19.07
C PHE A 421 -9.16 11.41 19.58
N ILE A 422 -10.43 11.11 19.33
CA ILE A 422 -11.56 11.90 19.84
C ILE A 422 -11.57 11.89 21.38
N ASN A 423 -11.30 10.75 22.02
CA ASN A 423 -11.26 10.68 23.49
C ASN A 423 -10.14 11.57 24.09
N HIS A 424 -8.97 11.62 23.45
CA HIS A 424 -7.89 12.52 23.86
C HIS A 424 -8.30 13.99 23.67
N ALA A 425 -8.88 14.33 22.53
CA ALA A 425 -9.38 15.68 22.28
C ALA A 425 -10.51 16.08 23.26
N GLU A 426 -11.38 15.15 23.63
CA GLU A 426 -12.45 15.36 24.61
C GLU A 426 -11.89 15.60 26.03
N SER A 427 -10.83 14.87 26.41
CA SER A 427 -10.11 15.09 27.67
C SER A 427 -9.54 16.51 27.76
N VAL A 428 -8.81 16.92 26.71
CA VAL A 428 -8.22 18.27 26.62
C VAL A 428 -9.29 19.35 26.55
N ALA A 429 -10.35 19.13 25.77
CA ALA A 429 -11.46 20.08 25.67
C ALA A 429 -12.13 20.31 27.03
N LYS A 430 -12.40 19.25 27.80
CA LYS A 430 -12.93 19.38 29.17
C LYS A 430 -11.97 20.08 30.11
N HIS A 431 -10.67 19.81 29.99
CA HIS A 431 -9.65 20.42 30.85
C HIS A 431 -9.55 21.94 30.67
N TYR A 432 -9.65 22.43 29.43
CA TYR A 432 -9.56 23.84 29.09
C TYR A 432 -10.91 24.55 28.87
N ASP A 433 -12.02 23.91 29.26
CA ASP A 433 -13.38 24.42 29.05
C ASP A 433 -13.65 24.81 27.59
N LEU A 434 -13.34 23.93 26.64
CA LEU A 434 -13.58 24.10 25.21
C LEU A 434 -14.73 23.23 24.71
N GLY A 435 -15.38 23.65 23.63
CA GLY A 435 -16.22 22.77 22.82
C GLY A 435 -15.40 21.75 22.01
N LEU A 436 -16.08 20.72 21.49
CA LEU A 436 -15.49 19.70 20.62
C LEU A 436 -16.47 19.35 19.50
N ILE A 437 -16.00 19.50 18.27
CA ILE A 437 -16.73 19.17 17.06
C ILE A 437 -15.91 18.15 16.27
N PHE A 438 -16.58 17.13 15.76
CA PHE A 438 -15.98 16.15 14.86
C PHE A 438 -16.82 16.05 13.59
N GLU A 439 -16.21 16.32 12.43
CA GLU A 439 -16.88 16.58 11.15
C GLU A 439 -17.88 17.74 11.33
N ASP A 440 -19.17 17.42 11.47
CA ASP A 440 -20.27 18.36 11.71
C ASP A 440 -21.01 18.08 13.03
N LYS A 441 -20.55 17.09 13.80
CA LYS A 441 -21.22 16.64 15.02
C LYS A 441 -20.62 17.34 16.23
N ILE A 442 -21.48 18.07 16.94
CA ILE A 442 -21.15 18.66 18.24
C ILE A 442 -21.10 17.53 19.28
N LEU A 443 -19.92 17.29 19.83
CA LEU A 443 -19.68 16.33 20.91
C LEU A 443 -19.68 17.04 22.27
N LEU A 444 -19.08 18.23 22.34
CA LEU A 444 -19.18 19.17 23.45
C LEU A 444 -19.55 20.55 22.90
N GLU A 445 -20.51 21.23 23.54
CA GLU A 445 -20.97 22.55 23.11
C GLU A 445 -19.83 23.58 23.15
N LYS A 446 -19.82 24.50 22.18
CA LYS A 446 -18.84 25.59 22.16
C LYS A 446 -18.98 26.46 23.41
N THR A 447 -17.86 26.90 23.94
CA THR A 447 -17.78 27.77 25.13
C THR A 447 -17.23 29.15 24.76
N GLU A 448 -17.17 30.06 25.73
CA GLU A 448 -16.50 31.35 25.55
C GLU A 448 -14.98 31.21 25.40
N SER A 449 -14.40 30.12 25.94
CA SER A 449 -12.96 29.81 25.84
C SER A 449 -12.58 29.26 24.46
N GLY A 450 -13.56 28.78 23.68
CA GLY A 450 -13.36 28.34 22.30
C GLY A 450 -13.83 26.91 22.03
N TYR A 451 -13.23 26.27 21.01
CA TYR A 451 -13.54 24.90 20.64
C TYR A 451 -12.41 24.23 19.82
N ILE A 452 -12.35 22.91 19.91
CA ILE A 452 -11.58 22.04 19.04
C ILE A 452 -12.50 21.54 17.91
N ASN A 453 -12.04 21.58 16.67
CA ASN A 453 -12.71 21.02 15.51
C ASN A 453 -11.81 19.98 14.85
N MET A 454 -12.34 18.79 14.61
CA MET A 454 -11.61 17.67 14.04
C MET A 454 -12.28 17.21 12.76
N THR A 455 -11.54 17.12 11.65
CA THR A 455 -12.07 16.70 10.34
C THR A 455 -11.12 15.71 9.67
N ILE A 456 -11.65 14.62 9.14
CA ILE A 456 -10.91 13.64 8.35
C ILE A 456 -10.56 14.29 7.01
N ALA A 457 -9.27 14.50 6.78
CA ALA A 457 -8.77 14.94 5.47
C ALA A 457 -8.79 13.76 4.48
N VAL A 458 -8.26 12.61 4.90
CA VAL A 458 -8.27 11.35 4.15
C VAL A 458 -8.37 10.20 5.15
N GLY A 459 -9.17 9.17 4.87
CA GLY A 459 -9.27 8.01 5.74
C GLY A 459 -9.80 6.77 5.04
N PHE A 460 -9.15 5.63 5.23
CA PHE A 460 -9.63 4.34 4.75
C PHE A 460 -9.18 3.18 5.65
N GLU A 461 -9.98 2.12 5.65
CA GLU A 461 -9.72 0.91 6.44
C GLU A 461 -8.44 0.18 5.98
N PRO A 462 -7.81 -0.63 6.85
CA PRO A 462 -6.77 -1.56 6.42
C PRO A 462 -7.24 -2.45 5.27
N ALA A 463 -6.31 -2.83 4.38
CA ALA A 463 -6.66 -3.65 3.24
C ALA A 463 -7.15 -5.04 3.70
N PRO A 464 -8.18 -5.60 3.06
CA PRO A 464 -8.58 -6.98 3.31
C PRO A 464 -7.40 -7.93 3.06
N ILE A 465 -7.14 -8.83 4.01
CA ILE A 465 -6.08 -9.82 3.86
C ILE A 465 -6.43 -10.82 2.75
N SER A 466 -5.49 -11.07 1.84
CA SER A 466 -5.66 -12.08 0.80
C SER A 466 -5.77 -13.48 1.42
N PRO A 467 -6.69 -14.33 0.94
CA PRO A 467 -6.97 -15.62 1.56
C PRO A 467 -5.86 -16.63 1.26
N ASN A 468 -5.59 -17.51 2.22
CA ASN A 468 -4.76 -18.70 2.01
C ASN A 468 -5.55 -19.77 1.25
N ASN A 469 -5.58 -19.67 -0.09
CA ASN A 469 -6.30 -20.56 -1.00
C ASN A 469 -5.35 -21.15 -2.08
N GLU A 470 -5.90 -21.86 -3.05
CA GLU A 470 -5.11 -22.44 -4.15
C GLU A 470 -4.40 -21.39 -5.02
N VAL A 471 -4.96 -20.18 -5.15
CA VAL A 471 -4.31 -19.08 -5.89
C VAL A 471 -3.06 -18.59 -5.15
N TRP A 472 -3.14 -18.47 -3.82
CA TRP A 472 -1.98 -18.15 -2.99
C TRP A 472 -0.92 -19.27 -3.06
N LYS A 473 -1.35 -20.54 -3.02
CA LYS A 473 -0.43 -21.67 -3.14
C LYS A 473 0.27 -21.69 -4.49
N GLU A 474 -0.44 -21.42 -5.60
CA GLU A 474 0.15 -21.28 -6.94
C GLU A 474 1.21 -20.17 -6.95
N PHE A 475 0.87 -18.97 -6.45
CA PHE A 475 1.79 -17.83 -6.41
C PHE A 475 3.03 -18.11 -5.55
N ALA A 476 2.83 -18.62 -4.33
CA ALA A 476 3.91 -18.96 -3.40
C ALA A 476 4.82 -20.08 -3.94
N SER A 477 4.24 -21.10 -4.60
CA SER A 477 5.00 -22.20 -5.20
C SER A 477 5.77 -21.75 -6.44
N THR A 478 5.23 -20.79 -7.19
CA THR A 478 5.94 -20.14 -8.32
C THR A 478 7.14 -19.37 -7.80
N ILE A 479 6.99 -18.57 -6.73
CA ILE A 479 8.12 -17.86 -6.11
C ILE A 479 9.20 -18.84 -5.66
N LYS A 480 8.80 -19.95 -5.00
CA LYS A 480 9.74 -20.95 -4.52
C LYS A 480 10.48 -21.61 -5.68
N GLY A 481 9.77 -22.02 -6.74
CA GLY A 481 10.35 -22.58 -7.96
C GLY A 481 11.31 -21.62 -8.65
N PHE A 482 10.87 -20.38 -8.86
CA PHE A 482 11.64 -19.31 -9.49
C PHE A 482 12.99 -19.11 -8.81
N TYR A 483 13.01 -18.86 -7.50
CA TYR A 483 14.28 -18.62 -6.82
C TYR A 483 15.13 -19.88 -6.67
N GLN A 484 14.53 -21.04 -6.35
CA GLN A 484 15.33 -22.24 -6.09
C GLN A 484 15.88 -22.90 -7.34
N LYS A 485 15.26 -22.70 -8.51
CA LYS A 485 15.67 -23.39 -9.75
C LYS A 485 16.22 -22.46 -10.81
N ILE A 486 15.87 -21.17 -10.80
CA ILE A 486 16.28 -20.21 -11.84
C ILE A 486 17.32 -19.25 -11.29
N VAL A 487 16.98 -18.49 -10.24
CA VAL A 487 17.86 -17.41 -9.75
C VAL A 487 19.03 -17.96 -8.92
N LEU A 488 18.77 -18.89 -8.00
CA LEU A 488 19.77 -19.39 -7.03
C LEU A 488 19.97 -20.93 -7.04
N PRO A 489 20.02 -21.61 -8.20
CA PRO A 489 20.05 -23.07 -8.25
C PRO A 489 21.23 -23.70 -7.51
N ARG A 490 22.41 -23.07 -7.55
CA ARG A 490 23.60 -23.56 -6.82
C ARG A 490 23.42 -23.48 -5.31
N LYS A 491 22.85 -22.37 -4.81
CA LYS A 491 22.63 -22.17 -3.37
C LYS A 491 21.77 -23.29 -2.80
N PHE A 492 20.70 -23.68 -3.49
CA PHE A 492 19.75 -24.69 -2.99
C PHE A 492 20.11 -26.14 -3.34
N ASN A 493 20.97 -26.39 -4.32
CA ASN A 493 21.47 -27.74 -4.61
C ASN A 493 22.61 -28.15 -3.66
N ASP A 494 23.44 -27.20 -3.23
CA ASP A 494 24.69 -27.48 -2.48
C ASP A 494 24.57 -27.18 -0.97
N SER A 495 23.41 -26.71 -0.48
CA SER A 495 23.20 -26.37 0.92
C SER A 495 21.89 -26.97 1.48
N ASN A 496 21.84 -27.11 2.80
CA ASN A 496 20.59 -27.37 3.54
C ASN A 496 19.78 -26.08 3.78
N THR A 497 20.00 -25.02 3.00
CA THR A 497 19.26 -23.76 3.14
C THR A 497 17.84 -23.94 2.61
N GLU A 498 16.84 -23.63 3.43
CA GLU A 498 15.44 -23.58 3.02
C GLU A 498 15.07 -22.15 2.59
N LEU A 499 14.32 -22.01 1.49
CA LEU A 499 13.63 -20.76 1.17
C LEU A 499 12.24 -20.78 1.82
N VAL A 500 12.06 -19.94 2.82
CA VAL A 500 10.78 -19.81 3.51
C VAL A 500 9.90 -18.83 2.75
N ILE A 501 8.76 -19.29 2.25
CA ILE A 501 7.74 -18.40 1.69
C ILE A 501 6.72 -18.12 2.77
N THR A 502 6.52 -16.86 3.14
CA THR A 502 5.58 -16.50 4.20
C THR A 502 4.93 -15.15 3.92
N PRO A 503 3.62 -14.98 4.17
CA PRO A 503 2.95 -13.73 3.87
C PRO A 503 3.48 -12.59 4.74
N SER A 504 3.42 -11.37 4.22
CA SER A 504 3.73 -10.13 4.95
C SER A 504 2.64 -9.07 4.78
N ILE A 505 2.88 -7.87 5.30
CA ILE A 505 2.09 -6.68 5.01
C ILE A 505 2.98 -5.59 4.43
N MET A 506 2.39 -4.73 3.61
CA MET A 506 3.00 -3.45 3.25
C MET A 506 2.52 -2.37 4.25
N PRO A 507 3.43 -1.66 4.93
CA PRO A 507 3.01 -0.60 5.86
C PRO A 507 2.46 0.65 5.16
N ALA A 508 2.91 0.89 3.93
CA ALA A 508 2.38 1.90 3.02
C ALA A 508 1.22 1.32 2.19
N ASN A 509 0.60 2.15 1.36
CA ASN A 509 -0.49 1.76 0.48
C ASN A 509 -0.04 1.92 -0.97
N THR A 510 -0.54 1.06 -1.86
CA THR A 510 -0.38 1.15 -3.32
C THR A 510 -1.71 1.47 -4.00
N ASP A 511 -1.71 1.53 -5.34
CA ASP A 511 -2.88 1.56 -6.21
C ASP A 511 -3.91 0.45 -5.89
N THR A 512 -3.48 -0.69 -5.35
CA THR A 512 -4.38 -1.79 -4.94
C THR A 512 -5.41 -1.41 -3.89
N ALA A 513 -5.24 -0.29 -3.17
CA ALA A 513 -6.28 0.29 -2.33
C ALA A 513 -7.59 0.56 -3.11
N LYS A 514 -7.52 0.66 -4.45
CA LYS A 514 -8.69 0.83 -5.33
C LYS A 514 -9.24 -0.48 -5.89
N TYR A 515 -8.49 -1.59 -5.80
CA TYR A 515 -8.78 -2.85 -6.51
C TYR A 515 -9.39 -3.96 -5.63
N TRP A 516 -9.68 -3.72 -4.35
CA TRP A 516 -10.17 -4.76 -3.41
C TRP A 516 -11.47 -5.46 -3.84
N ASN A 517 -12.28 -4.83 -4.68
CA ASN A 517 -13.52 -5.41 -5.21
C ASN A 517 -13.32 -6.19 -6.52
N LEU A 518 -12.15 -6.10 -7.16
CA LEU A 518 -11.79 -6.87 -8.36
C LEU A 518 -11.38 -8.30 -8.04
N THR A 519 -10.69 -8.51 -6.91
CA THR A 519 -10.32 -9.83 -6.41
C THR A 519 -9.99 -9.80 -4.92
N ARG A 520 -10.06 -10.96 -4.27
CA ARG A 520 -9.50 -11.18 -2.94
C ARG A 520 -8.04 -11.61 -2.97
N ASN A 521 -7.50 -11.97 -4.14
CA ASN A 521 -6.14 -12.49 -4.32
C ASN A 521 -5.22 -11.36 -4.79
N ILE A 522 -4.78 -10.50 -3.87
CA ILE A 522 -3.89 -9.37 -4.17
C ILE A 522 -2.52 -9.61 -3.52
N TYR A 523 -1.47 -9.55 -4.31
CA TYR A 523 -0.09 -9.85 -3.90
C TYR A 523 0.82 -8.68 -4.28
N ARG A 524 1.35 -7.99 -3.28
CA ARG A 524 2.34 -6.91 -3.46
C ARG A 524 3.72 -7.53 -3.37
N PHE A 525 4.40 -7.62 -4.50
CA PHE A 525 5.63 -8.40 -4.61
C PHE A 525 6.51 -7.88 -5.73
N GLN A 526 7.71 -7.42 -5.40
CA GLN A 526 8.74 -7.10 -6.37
C GLN A 526 9.85 -8.16 -6.28
N PRO A 527 10.00 -9.06 -7.27
CA PRO A 527 11.14 -9.98 -7.35
C PRO A 527 12.47 -9.25 -7.23
N GLY A 528 13.46 -9.86 -6.58
CA GLY A 528 14.78 -9.26 -6.38
C GLY A 528 15.26 -9.21 -4.93
N PHE A 529 16.57 -9.04 -4.82
CA PHE A 529 17.27 -8.66 -3.59
C PHE A 529 17.58 -7.18 -3.63
N THR A 530 17.40 -6.48 -2.51
CA THR A 530 17.92 -5.13 -2.34
C THR A 530 18.46 -4.93 -0.93
N ASP A 531 19.40 -4.01 -0.81
CA ASP A 531 19.98 -3.62 0.47
C ASP A 531 19.13 -2.55 1.18
N GLU A 532 19.38 -2.38 2.49
CA GLU A 532 18.66 -1.39 3.29
C GLU A 532 18.90 0.04 2.79
N GLU A 533 20.08 0.33 2.24
CA GLU A 533 20.42 1.66 1.73
C GLU A 533 19.54 2.05 0.54
N THR A 534 19.31 1.10 -0.38
CA THR A 534 18.44 1.28 -1.53
C THR A 534 16.99 1.45 -1.10
N MET A 535 16.51 0.67 -0.12
CA MET A 535 15.17 0.88 0.44
C MET A 535 14.98 2.27 1.07
N LEU A 536 16.01 2.80 1.74
CA LEU A 536 15.98 4.14 2.33
C LEU A 536 16.03 5.27 1.29
N SER A 537 16.35 4.94 0.02
CA SER A 537 16.42 5.91 -1.07
C SER A 537 15.06 6.16 -1.75
N ILE A 538 14.06 5.29 -1.52
CA ILE A 538 12.69 5.48 -1.98
C ILE A 538 12.15 6.81 -1.42
N HIS A 539 11.55 7.62 -2.29
CA HIS A 539 11.10 8.99 -2.00
C HIS A 539 12.18 9.97 -1.52
N SER A 540 13.47 9.57 -1.55
CA SER A 540 14.60 10.37 -1.08
C SER A 540 15.57 10.69 -2.22
N VAL A 541 16.66 11.38 -1.90
CA VAL A 541 17.78 11.59 -2.82
C VAL A 541 18.48 10.27 -3.11
N ASN A 542 19.12 10.18 -4.28
CA ASN A 542 19.93 9.00 -4.66
C ASN A 542 19.12 7.72 -4.85
N GLU A 543 17.82 7.84 -5.15
CA GLU A 543 17.00 6.72 -5.59
C GLU A 543 17.66 6.01 -6.77
N ARG A 544 17.68 4.68 -6.68
CA ARG A 544 18.30 3.79 -7.65
C ARG A 544 17.73 2.39 -7.55
N VAL A 545 17.90 1.60 -8.59
CA VAL A 545 17.57 0.17 -8.60
C VAL A 545 18.77 -0.64 -9.09
N ASP A 546 19.04 -1.78 -8.46
CA ASP A 546 19.96 -2.77 -9.03
C ASP A 546 19.26 -3.40 -10.23
N ILE A 547 19.91 -3.40 -11.38
CA ILE A 547 19.29 -3.89 -12.60
C ILE A 547 18.91 -5.38 -12.50
N ASP A 548 19.57 -6.16 -11.65
CA ASP A 548 19.22 -7.57 -11.40
C ASP A 548 17.77 -7.71 -10.90
N ILE A 549 17.29 -6.77 -10.09
CA ILE A 549 15.89 -6.72 -9.64
C ILE A 549 14.94 -6.64 -10.83
N VAL A 550 15.23 -5.75 -11.78
CA VAL A 550 14.39 -5.56 -12.98
C VAL A 550 14.40 -6.81 -13.85
N MET A 551 15.56 -7.47 -13.99
CA MET A 551 15.67 -8.73 -14.73
C MET A 551 14.89 -9.86 -14.05
N GLU A 552 14.89 -9.91 -12.72
CA GLU A 552 14.09 -10.87 -11.95
C GLU A 552 12.59 -10.59 -12.05
N VAL A 553 12.14 -9.33 -12.11
CA VAL A 553 10.74 -8.97 -12.41
C VAL A 553 10.34 -9.56 -13.77
N ILE A 554 11.16 -9.35 -14.80
CA ILE A 554 10.91 -9.86 -16.16
C ILE A 554 10.72 -11.38 -16.14
N GLY A 555 11.66 -12.10 -15.51
CA GLY A 555 11.65 -13.55 -15.46
C GLY A 555 10.51 -14.11 -14.62
N PHE A 556 10.17 -13.48 -13.49
CA PHE A 556 9.08 -13.94 -12.63
C PHE A 556 7.71 -13.70 -13.26
N VAL A 557 7.48 -12.53 -13.88
CA VAL A 557 6.24 -12.24 -14.61
C VAL A 557 6.04 -13.26 -15.73
N TYR A 558 7.09 -13.54 -16.50
CA TYR A 558 7.08 -14.56 -17.55
C TYR A 558 6.72 -15.94 -16.97
N ASP A 559 7.39 -16.35 -15.89
CA ASP A 559 7.17 -17.66 -15.28
C ASP A 559 5.75 -17.79 -14.70
N TYR A 560 5.26 -16.76 -14.02
CA TYR A 560 3.92 -16.77 -13.43
C TYR A 560 2.81 -16.80 -14.49
N ILE A 561 2.98 -16.10 -15.62
CA ILE A 561 2.07 -16.21 -16.78
C ILE A 561 1.99 -17.66 -17.25
N LEU A 562 3.13 -18.32 -17.44
CA LEU A 562 3.19 -19.70 -17.92
C LEU A 562 2.67 -20.71 -16.91
N VAL A 563 2.96 -20.53 -15.61
CA VAL A 563 2.41 -21.38 -14.54
C VAL A 563 0.88 -21.30 -14.53
N SER A 564 0.32 -20.08 -14.54
CA SER A 564 -1.13 -19.91 -14.51
C SER A 564 -1.79 -20.48 -15.78
N ASN A 565 -1.13 -20.29 -16.93
CA ASN A 565 -1.57 -20.86 -18.21
C ASN A 565 -1.58 -22.39 -18.20
N ASN A 566 -0.51 -23.02 -17.70
CA ASN A 566 -0.38 -24.48 -17.63
C ASN A 566 -1.40 -25.11 -16.67
N ASN A 567 -1.79 -24.39 -15.62
CA ASN A 567 -2.81 -24.87 -14.68
C ASN A 567 -4.24 -24.75 -15.24
N ASP A 568 -4.49 -23.86 -16.19
CA ASP A 568 -5.79 -23.75 -16.86
C ASP A 568 -6.09 -24.90 -17.83
N ILE A 569 -5.03 -25.51 -18.38
CA ILE A 569 -5.11 -26.52 -19.44
C ILE A 569 -5.16 -27.96 -18.85
N LYS A 570 -4.91 -28.11 -17.55
CA LYS A 570 -5.03 -29.38 -16.80
C LYS A 570 -6.46 -29.60 -16.33
#